data_AF-A0A6G7BVG2-F1
#
_entry.id   AF-A0A6G7BVG2-F1
#
_cell.length_a   1.000
_cell.length_b   1.000
_cell.length_c   1.000
_cell.angle_alpha   90.00
_cell.angle_beta   90.00
_cell.angle_gamma   90.00
#
_symmetry.space_group_name_H-M   'P 1'
#
loop_
_entity.id
_entity.type
_entity.pdbx_description
1 polymer ?
#
loop_
_entity_poly.entity_id
_entity_poly.type
_entity_poly.pdbx_seq_one_letter_code
_entity_poly.pdbx_strand_id
1 'polypeptide(L)' 'MAEGKAEGIVQGKAQGEAIGKAKGIAEGKAKVIKNLLSLDKFSISDIAELANVTVEFVKQIEAEEKDTKGK' A
#
# COMPACT_ATOMS: atom_id res chain seq x y z
N MET A 1 40.21 -9.97 5.86
CA MET A 1 38.94 -9.54 6.50
C MET A 1 38.34 -8.40 5.68
N ALA A 2 37.77 -8.68 4.51
CA ALA A 2 37.22 -7.62 3.63
C ALA A 2 35.91 -8.04 2.94
N GLU A 3 35.60 -9.33 2.89
CA GLU A 3 34.45 -9.86 2.13
C GLU A 3 33.09 -9.62 2.83
N GLY A 4 33.02 -9.74 4.15
CA GLY A 4 31.73 -9.62 4.88
C GLY A 4 31.06 -8.23 4.86
N LYS A 5 31.78 -7.16 4.48
CA LYS A 5 31.22 -5.80 4.44
C LYS A 5 30.55 -5.47 3.10
N ALA A 6 30.97 -6.11 2.02
CA ALA A 6 30.40 -5.90 0.69
C ALA A 6 29.03 -6.60 0.56
N GLU A 7 28.92 -7.84 1.06
CA GLU A 7 27.68 -8.62 0.98
C GLU A 7 26.53 -8.02 1.80
N GLY A 8 26.82 -7.48 2.99
CA GLY A 8 25.80 -6.88 3.86
C GLY A 8 25.15 -5.61 3.29
N ILE A 9 25.88 -4.81 2.49
CA ILE A 9 25.33 -3.58 1.87
C ILE A 9 24.45 -3.93 0.67
N VAL A 10 24.83 -4.94 -0.10
CA VAL A 10 24.06 -5.38 -1.28
C VAL A 10 22.75 -6.04 -0.86
N GLN A 11 22.78 -6.93 0.15
CA GLN A 11 21.55 -7.54 0.68
C GLN A 11 20.63 -6.52 1.37
N GLY A 12 21.20 -5.61 2.17
CA GLY A 12 20.44 -4.57 2.86
C GLY A 12 19.75 -3.59 1.92
N LYS A 13 20.40 -3.18 0.82
CA LYS A 13 19.76 -2.33 -0.21
C LYS A 13 18.68 -3.06 -1.00
N ALA A 14 18.93 -4.29 -1.42
CA ALA A 14 17.96 -5.05 -2.19
C ALA A 14 16.68 -5.35 -1.38
N GLN A 15 16.82 -5.74 -0.11
CA GLN A 15 15.67 -5.92 0.79
C GLN A 15 14.98 -4.61 1.12
N GLY A 16 15.74 -3.54 1.41
CA GLY A 16 15.19 -2.21 1.70
C GLY A 16 14.41 -1.61 0.52
N GLU A 17 14.90 -1.77 -0.71
CA GLU A 17 14.17 -1.31 -1.91
C GLU A 17 12.96 -2.17 -2.23
N ALA A 18 13.04 -3.50 -2.07
CA ALA A 18 11.91 -4.39 -2.32
C ALA A 18 10.78 -4.14 -1.32
N ILE A 19 11.10 -4.08 -0.02
CA ILE A 19 10.13 -3.78 1.04
C ILE A 19 9.62 -2.34 0.92
N GLY A 20 10.51 -1.38 0.62
CA GLY A 20 10.14 0.02 0.43
C GLY A 20 9.23 0.25 -0.77
N LYS A 21 9.51 -0.39 -1.92
CA LYS A 21 8.65 -0.33 -3.11
C LYS A 21 7.31 -1.02 -2.85
N ALA A 22 7.30 -2.21 -2.26
CA ALA A 22 6.06 -2.93 -1.96
C ALA A 22 5.16 -2.15 -0.99
N LYS A 23 5.75 -1.63 0.09
CA LYS A 23 5.03 -0.81 1.08
C LYS A 23 4.56 0.52 0.47
N GLY A 24 5.40 1.19 -0.33
CA GLY A 24 5.04 2.43 -1.02
C GLY A 24 3.92 2.26 -2.04
N ILE A 25 3.91 1.15 -2.78
CA ILE A 25 2.82 0.83 -3.72
C ILE A 25 1.52 0.56 -2.95
N ALA A 26 1.58 -0.21 -1.86
CA ALA A 26 0.40 -0.50 -1.04
C ALA A 26 -0.16 0.77 -0.37
N GLU A 27 0.69 1.58 0.26
CA GLU A 27 0.28 2.86 0.87
C GLU A 27 -0.25 3.86 -0.16
N GLY A 28 0.38 3.93 -1.34
CA GLY A 28 -0.08 4.77 -2.45
C GLY A 28 -1.47 4.37 -2.94
N LYS A 29 -1.69 3.07 -3.18
CA LYS A 29 -2.99 2.54 -3.60
C LYS A 29 -4.05 2.72 -2.52
N ALA A 30 -3.72 2.42 -1.27
CA ALA A 30 -4.59 2.65 -0.12
C ALA A 30 -5.02 4.12 -0.06
N LYS A 31 -4.08 5.08 -0.16
CA LYS A 31 -4.39 6.52 -0.09
C LYS A 31 -5.33 6.98 -1.21
N VAL A 32 -5.16 6.46 -2.43
CA VAL A 32 -6.07 6.73 -3.55
C VAL A 32 -7.47 6.18 -3.24
N ILE A 33 -7.57 4.94 -2.77
CA ILE A 33 -8.84 4.31 -2.39
C ILE A 33 -9.54 5.12 -1.28
N LYS A 34 -8.82 5.50 -0.22
CA LYS A 34 -9.32 6.33 0.88
C LYS A 34 -9.89 7.66 0.39
N ASN A 35 -9.18 8.32 -0.52
CA ASN A 35 -9.63 9.57 -1.12
C ASN A 35 -10.89 9.37 -1.98
N LEU A 36 -10.95 8.30 -2.76
CA LEU A 36 -12.12 7.96 -3.58
C LEU A 36 -13.35 7.60 -2.73
N LEU A 37 -13.16 6.84 -1.65
CA LEU A 37 -14.20 6.53 -0.67
C LEU A 37 -14.70 7.79 0.02
N SER A 38 -13.80 8.72 0.37
CA SER A 38 -14.17 10.00 0.99
C SER A 38 -14.99 10.93 0.09
N LEU A 39 -14.93 10.73 -1.23
CA LEU A 39 -15.73 11.51 -2.19
C LEU A 39 -17.19 11.02 -2.27
N ASP A 40 -17.50 9.81 -1.78
CA ASP A 40 -18.83 9.17 -1.78
C ASP A 40 -19.55 9.15 -3.14
N LYS A 41 -18.80 9.35 -4.23
CA LYS A 41 -19.29 9.46 -5.61
C LYS A 41 -19.06 8.20 -6.45
N PHE A 42 -18.20 7.31 -5.98
CA PHE A 42 -17.76 6.12 -6.71
C PHE A 42 -18.19 4.87 -5.95
N SER A 43 -18.63 3.85 -6.67
CA SER A 43 -18.95 2.55 -6.08
C SER A 43 -17.67 1.79 -5.74
N ILE A 44 -17.73 0.82 -4.83
CA ILE A 44 -16.56 -0.02 -4.48
C ILE A 44 -15.95 -0.70 -5.73
N SER A 45 -16.79 -1.12 -6.69
CA SER A 45 -16.31 -1.68 -7.97
C SER A 45 -15.57 -0.64 -8.82
N ASP A 46 -16.10 0.59 -8.95
CA ASP A 46 -15.45 1.66 -9.72
C ASP A 46 -14.07 2.00 -9.13
N ILE A 47 -14.00 2.08 -7.80
CA ILE A 47 -12.76 2.33 -7.07
C ILE A 47 -11.75 1.20 -7.30
N ALA A 48 -12.21 -0.05 -7.30
CA ALA A 48 -11.38 -1.22 -7.55
C ALA A 48 -10.77 -1.18 -8.97
N GLU A 49 -11.57 -0.84 -9.99
CA GLU A 49 -11.07 -0.65 -11.35
C GLU A 49 -10.11 0.53 -11.46
N LEU A 50 -10.45 1.70 -10.92
CA LEU A 50 -9.63 2.91 -10.99
C LEU A 50 -8.25 2.74 -10.32
N ALA A 51 -8.21 2.06 -9.18
CA ALA A 51 -6.96 1.78 -8.47
C ALA A 51 -6.26 0.49 -8.97
N ASN A 52 -6.87 -0.22 -9.91
CA ASN A 52 -6.45 -1.53 -10.41
C ASN A 52 -6.12 -2.49 -9.24
N VAL A 53 -7.13 -2.72 -8.41
CA VAL A 53 -7.10 -3.59 -7.22
C VAL A 53 -8.38 -4.42 -7.16
N THR A 54 -8.44 -5.36 -6.22
CA THR A 54 -9.66 -6.13 -5.98
C THR A 54 -10.66 -5.36 -5.12
N VAL A 55 -11.94 -5.69 -5.32
CA VAL A 55 -13.05 -5.17 -4.51
C VAL A 55 -12.86 -5.48 -3.02
N GLU A 56 -12.27 -6.64 -2.70
CA GLU A 56 -11.88 -7.00 -1.33
C GLU A 56 -10.85 -6.04 -0.74
N PHE A 57 -9.82 -5.66 -1.51
CA PHE A 57 -8.81 -4.72 -1.04
C PHE A 57 -9.45 -3.36 -0.72
N VAL A 58 -10.37 -2.89 -1.56
CA VAL A 58 -11.12 -1.65 -1.30
C VAL A 58 -11.94 -1.74 0.00
N LYS A 59 -12.66 -2.85 0.22
CA LYS A 59 -13.41 -3.10 1.47
C LYS A 59 -12.51 -3.17 2.69
N GLN A 60 -11.34 -3.78 2.56
CA GLN A 60 -10.37 -3.87 3.64
C GLN A 60 -9.88 -2.48 4.05
N ILE A 61 -9.54 -1.63 3.07
CA ILE A 61 -9.13 -0.24 3.31
C ILE A 61 -10.28 0.59 3.90
N GLU A 62 -11.51 0.41 3.42
CA GLU A 62 -12.71 1.08 3.97
C GLU A 62 -12.94 0.71 5.44
N ALA A 63 -12.79 -0.57 5.80
CA ALA A 63 -12.88 -1.03 7.18
C ALA A 63 -11.75 -0.45 8.05
N GLU A 64 -10.52 -0.43 7.53
CA GLU A 64 -9.33 0.10 8.22
C GLU A 64 -9.42 1.63 8.45
N GLU A 65 -9.99 2.38 7.50
CA GLU A 65 -10.31 3.82 7.66
C GLU A 65 -11.33 4.07 8.77
N LYS A 66 -12.38 3.25 8.84
CA LYS A 66 -13.42 3.37 9.87
C LYS A 66 -12.86 3.08 11.26
N ASP A 67 -11.97 2.10 11.39
CA ASP A 67 -11.33 1.74 12.66
C ASP A 67 -10.41 2.86 13.17
N THR A 68 -9.69 3.53 12.26
CA THR A 68 -8.73 4.58 12.63
C THR A 68 -9.42 5.90 13.04
N LYS A 69 -10.64 6.18 12.55
CA LYS A 69 -11.37 7.42 12.81
C LYS A 69 -12.27 7.35 14.06
N GLY A 70 -12.40 6.17 14.66
CA GLY A 70 -13.27 5.89 15.82
C GLY A 70 -12.60 5.97 17.19
N LYS A 71 -11.34 6.42 17.30
CA LYS A 71 -10.60 6.53 18.56
C LYS A 71 -10.28 7.98 18.93
#